data_AF-A0A165JPF6-F1
#
_entry.id   AF-A0A165JPF6-F1
#
_cell.length_a   1.000
_cell.length_b   1.000
_cell.length_c   1.000
_cell.angle_alpha   90.00
_cell.angle_beta   90.00
_cell.angle_gamma   90.00
#
_symmetry.space_group_name_H-M   'P 1'
#
loop_
_entity.id
_entity.type
_entity.pdbx_description
1 polymer ?
#
loop_
_entity_poly.entity_id
_entity_poly.type
_entity_poly.pdbx_seq_one_letter_code
_entity_poly.pdbx_strand_id
1 'polypeptide(L)'
;MSEPNVHAYVFKMIFPIFTEFYENHLVEIQRCFGEAAAKWPPIWQFARVVRNAMAHGSRINFKNPNAVPVSWKGLSYGPAQNGRNIFGTDIEVGDILVLMFLMSATFDAIDIADKLRGL
;
A
#
# COMPACT_ATOMS: atom_id res chain seq x y z
N MET A 1 9.16 -20.48 27.44
CA MET A 1 9.17 -19.88 26.09
C MET A 1 7.72 -19.60 25.72
N SER A 2 7.37 -18.36 25.40
CA SER A 2 6.03 -18.06 24.87
C SER A 2 5.85 -18.77 23.53
N GLU A 3 4.64 -19.27 23.26
CA GLU A 3 4.35 -19.94 21.99
C GLU A 3 4.70 -19.03 20.79
N PRO A 4 5.25 -19.60 19.70
CA PRO A 4 5.51 -18.84 18.49
C PRO A 4 4.20 -18.28 17.96
N ASN A 5 4.11 -16.94 17.87
CA ASN A 5 2.98 -16.27 17.26
C ASN A 5 3.05 -16.46 15.74
N VAL A 6 2.47 -17.57 15.26
CA VAL A 6 2.42 -17.96 13.84
C VAL A 6 1.91 -16.80 12.98
N HIS A 7 0.92 -16.06 13.48
CA HIS A 7 0.33 -14.91 12.80
C HIS A 7 1.36 -13.81 12.52
N ALA A 8 2.20 -13.47 13.50
CA ALA A 8 3.31 -12.53 13.32
C ALA A 8 4.38 -13.03 12.34
N TYR A 9 4.61 -14.34 12.25
CA TYR A 9 5.54 -14.92 11.27
C TYR A 9 5.02 -14.81 9.84
N VAL A 10 3.72 -15.04 9.62
CA VAL A 10 3.12 -14.90 8.28
C VAL A 10 3.28 -13.47 7.76
N PHE A 11 3.04 -12.45 8.59
CA PHE A 11 3.31 -11.07 8.21
C PHE A 11 4.78 -10.83 7.82
N LYS A 12 5.73 -11.37 8.60
CA LYS A 12 7.17 -11.25 8.28
C LYS A 12 7.55 -11.89 6.95
N MET A 13 6.84 -12.94 6.52
CA MET A 13 7.06 -13.55 5.19
C MET A 13 6.45 -12.70 4.07
N ILE A 14 5.30 -12.08 4.30
CA ILE A 14 4.54 -11.35 3.28
C ILE A 14 5.07 -9.92 3.07
N PHE A 15 5.59 -9.27 4.10
CA PHE A 15 6.15 -7.91 4.01
C PHE A 15 7.20 -7.73 2.90
N PRO A 16 8.24 -8.58 2.79
CA PRO A 16 9.21 -8.43 1.71
C PRO A 16 8.59 -8.64 0.33
N ILE A 17 7.66 -9.60 0.19
CA ILE A 17 6.95 -9.85 -1.08
C ILE A 17 6.14 -8.63 -1.51
N PHE A 18 5.38 -8.04 -0.59
CA PHE A 18 4.60 -6.83 -0.85
C PHE A 18 5.50 -5.64 -1.18
N THR A 19 6.60 -5.47 -0.43
CA THR A 19 7.55 -4.38 -0.63
C THR A 19 8.20 -4.48 -2.00
N GLU A 20 8.72 -5.65 -2.36
CA GLU A 20 9.32 -5.91 -3.67
C GLU A 20 8.33 -5.67 -4.80
N PHE A 21 7.10 -6.18 -4.68
CA PHE A 21 6.04 -5.93 -5.65
C PHE A 21 5.76 -4.42 -5.82
N TYR A 22 5.64 -3.68 -4.71
CA TYR A 22 5.42 -2.24 -4.75
C TYR A 22 6.59 -1.51 -5.45
N GLU A 23 7.84 -1.80 -5.08
CA GLU A 23 9.02 -1.13 -5.66
C GLU A 23 9.17 -1.41 -7.15
N ASN A 24 8.97 -2.66 -7.59
CA ASN A 24 9.11 -3.06 -9.00
C ASN A 24 8.14 -2.32 -9.93
N HIS A 25 7.01 -1.85 -9.40
CA HIS A 25 5.97 -1.17 -10.16
C HIS A 25 5.89 0.34 -9.89
N LEU A 26 6.66 0.85 -8.92
CA LEU A 26 6.66 2.26 -8.54
C LEU A 26 7.06 3.17 -9.71
N VAL A 27 8.08 2.76 -10.48
CA VAL A 27 8.58 3.52 -11.63
C VAL A 27 7.48 3.74 -12.67
N GLU A 28 6.66 2.72 -12.93
CA GLU A 28 5.56 2.82 -13.87
C GLU A 28 4.46 3.76 -13.35
N ILE A 29 4.11 3.66 -12.07
CA ILE A 29 3.15 4.59 -11.45
C ILE A 29 3.63 6.04 -11.52
N GLN A 30 4.91 6.29 -11.23
CA GLN A 30 5.51 7.61 -11.34
C GLN A 30 5.50 8.10 -12.79
N ARG A 31 5.76 7.24 -13.77
CA ARG A 31 5.68 7.58 -15.19
C ARG A 31 4.27 8.00 -15.61
N CYS A 32 3.24 7.28 -15.17
CA CYS A 32 1.85 7.52 -15.58
C CYS A 32 1.20 8.70 -14.84
N PHE A 33 1.48 8.89 -13.56
CA PHE A 33 0.77 9.85 -12.70
C PHE A 33 1.67 10.96 -12.11
N GLY A 34 2.97 10.91 -12.37
CA GLY A 34 3.99 11.83 -11.84
C GLY A 34 4.48 11.44 -10.44
N GLU A 35 5.45 12.20 -9.92
CA GLU A 35 6.10 11.93 -8.62
C GLU A 35 5.21 12.19 -7.39
N ALA A 36 4.20 13.06 -7.53
CA ALA A 36 3.36 13.46 -6.41
C ALA A 36 2.34 12.36 -6.09
N ALA A 37 2.56 11.63 -5.00
CA ALA A 37 1.70 10.51 -4.60
C ALA A 37 0.21 10.85 -4.47
N ALA A 38 -0.14 12.12 -4.17
CA ALA A 38 -1.53 12.57 -4.13
C ALA A 38 -2.27 12.46 -5.49
N LYS A 39 -1.52 12.35 -6.60
CA LYS A 39 -2.05 12.18 -7.96
C LYS A 39 -2.21 10.73 -8.37
N TRP A 40 -1.67 9.79 -7.60
CA TRP A 40 -1.72 8.37 -7.94
C TRP A 40 -3.14 7.80 -7.75
N PRO A 41 -3.45 6.64 -8.33
CA PRO A 41 -4.71 5.95 -8.07
C PRO A 41 -4.91 5.69 -6.57
N PRO A 42 -6.13 5.82 -6.01
CA PRO A 42 -6.37 5.72 -4.57
C PRO A 42 -5.79 4.46 -3.91
N ILE A 43 -5.86 3.32 -4.59
CA ILE A 43 -5.28 2.06 -4.14
C ILE A 43 -3.75 2.16 -3.97
N TRP A 44 -3.05 2.79 -4.91
CA TRP A 44 -1.62 3.03 -4.83
C TRP A 44 -1.24 4.03 -3.74
N GLN A 45 -2.08 5.05 -3.51
CA GLN A 45 -1.88 5.96 -2.38
C GLN A 45 -1.98 5.23 -1.04
N PHE A 46 -2.95 4.33 -0.90
CA PHE A 46 -3.13 3.51 0.29
C PHE A 46 -1.99 2.51 0.46
N ALA A 47 -1.61 1.81 -0.62
CA ALA A 47 -0.49 0.88 -0.64
C ALA A 47 0.83 1.51 -0.20
N ARG A 48 1.10 2.75 -0.62
CA ARG A 48 2.27 3.52 -0.17
C ARG A 48 2.30 3.68 1.35
N VAL A 49 1.15 3.95 1.98
CA VAL A 49 1.05 4.10 3.44
C VAL A 49 1.27 2.76 4.14
N VAL A 50 0.71 1.67 3.62
CA VAL A 50 0.93 0.31 4.12
C VAL A 50 2.41 -0.10 4.01
N ARG A 51 3.04 0.12 2.84
CA ARG A 51 4.47 -0.12 2.60
C ARG A 51 5.32 0.67 3.59
N ASN A 52 5.01 1.95 3.79
CA ASN A 52 5.71 2.77 4.78
C ASN A 52 5.55 2.21 6.20
N ALA A 53 4.36 1.75 6.58
CA ALA A 53 4.17 1.15 7.90
C ALA A 53 5.02 -0.12 8.09
N MET A 54 5.16 -0.96 7.06
CA MET A 54 6.05 -2.13 7.09
C MET A 54 7.51 -1.71 7.34
N ALA A 55 7.99 -0.68 6.66
CA ALA A 55 9.34 -0.15 6.81
C ALA A 55 9.60 0.54 8.17
N HIS A 56 8.54 0.94 8.88
CA HIS A 56 8.61 1.70 10.13
C HIS A 56 8.07 0.91 11.33
N GLY A 57 8.49 -0.35 11.44
CA GLY A 57 8.20 -1.16 12.63
C GLY A 57 6.71 -1.46 12.80
N SER A 58 6.00 -1.70 11.69
CA SER A 58 4.57 -2.01 11.65
C SER A 58 3.65 -0.85 12.04
N ARG A 59 4.13 0.41 12.00
CA ARG A 59 3.38 1.58 12.45
C ARG A 59 3.18 2.61 11.37
N ILE A 60 2.01 3.23 11.34
CA ILE A 60 1.74 4.37 10.45
C ILE A 60 2.77 5.47 10.66
N ASN A 61 3.36 5.93 9.55
CA ASN A 61 4.38 6.98 9.55
C ASN A 61 4.15 8.01 8.43
N PHE A 62 3.56 9.14 8.80
CA PHE A 62 3.44 10.35 8.01
C PHE A 62 4.41 11.41 8.55
N LYS A 63 5.32 11.88 7.69
CA LYS A 63 6.23 12.99 8.02
C LYS A 63 5.58 14.36 7.85
N ASN A 64 4.67 14.50 6.89
CA ASN A 64 3.95 15.76 6.66
C ASN A 64 2.68 15.78 7.52
N PRO A 65 2.54 16.72 8.48
CA PRO A 65 1.35 16.82 9.33
C PRO A 65 0.09 17.24 8.56
N ASN A 66 0.23 17.80 7.36
CA ASN A 66 -0.86 18.24 6.49
C ASN A 66 -1.12 17.26 5.33
N ALA A 67 -0.60 16.03 5.41
CA ALA A 67 -0.86 15.02 4.38
C ALA A 67 -2.37 14.67 4.33
N VAL A 68 -2.93 14.62 3.13
CA VAL A 68 -4.31 14.18 2.92
C VAL A 68 -4.45 12.71 3.32
N PRO A 69 -5.48 12.34 4.12
CA PRO A 69 -5.73 10.95 4.47
C PRO A 69 -6.03 10.09 3.25
N VAL A 70 -5.55 8.84 3.29
CA VAL A 70 -5.86 7.81 2.28
C VAL A 70 -6.85 6.83 2.86
N SER A 71 -7.74 6.29 2.02
CA SER A 71 -8.81 5.39 2.50
C SER A 71 -9.02 4.18 1.59
N TRP A 72 -9.31 3.04 2.18
CA TRP A 72 -9.65 1.79 1.50
C TRP A 72 -10.41 0.86 2.44
N LYS A 73 -11.46 0.18 1.95
CA LYS A 73 -12.29 -0.74 2.75
C LYS A 73 -12.78 -0.17 4.10
N GLY A 74 -13.18 1.10 4.13
CA GLY A 74 -13.64 1.76 5.36
C GLY A 74 -12.52 2.14 6.35
N LEU A 75 -11.26 1.77 6.06
CA LEU A 75 -10.08 2.25 6.78
C LEU A 75 -9.68 3.62 6.25
N SER A 76 -9.21 4.48 7.14
CA SER A 76 -8.65 5.79 6.78
C SER A 76 -7.38 6.05 7.59
N TYR A 77 -6.31 6.40 6.90
CA TYR A 77 -5.01 6.70 7.49
C TYR A 77 -4.52 8.05 7.04
N GLY A 78 -4.30 8.94 8.01
CA GLY A 78 -3.61 10.21 7.84
C GLY A 78 -2.67 10.49 9.01
N PRO A 79 -2.15 11.72 9.11
CA PRO A 79 -1.26 12.13 10.19
C PRO A 79 -1.82 11.89 11.60
N ALA A 80 -3.15 11.97 11.76
CA ALA A 80 -3.84 11.70 13.02
C ALA A 80 -3.70 10.24 13.53
N GLN A 81 -3.32 9.29 12.65
CA GLN A 81 -3.11 7.88 13.00
C GLN A 81 -1.63 7.52 13.17
N ASN A 82 -0.71 8.49 13.17
CA ASN A 82 0.73 8.23 13.35
C ASN A 82 1.04 7.38 14.58
N GLY A 83 1.95 6.41 14.43
CA GLY A 83 2.35 5.49 15.50
C GLY A 83 1.40 4.31 15.74
N ARG A 84 0.19 4.30 15.14
CA ARG A 84 -0.76 3.18 15.23
C ARG A 84 -0.19 1.93 14.56
N ASN A 85 -0.27 0.79 15.25
CA ASN A 85 -0.03 -0.52 14.64
C ASN A 85 -1.28 -0.97 13.89
N ILE A 86 -1.12 -1.31 12.61
CA ILE A 86 -2.23 -1.66 11.70
C ILE A 86 -2.23 -3.13 11.29
N PHE A 87 -1.13 -3.86 11.50
CA PHE A 87 -1.01 -5.25 11.07
C PHE A 87 -1.49 -6.19 12.16
N GLY A 88 -2.45 -7.06 11.81
CA GLY A 88 -3.14 -7.93 12.76
C GLY A 88 -4.19 -7.22 13.63
N THR A 89 -4.54 -5.98 13.28
CA THR A 89 -5.58 -5.18 13.93
C THR A 89 -6.57 -4.66 12.89
N ASP A 90 -6.06 -3.87 11.95
CA ASP A 90 -6.85 -3.24 10.88
C ASP A 90 -6.68 -3.97 9.55
N ILE A 91 -5.48 -4.51 9.31
CA ILE A 91 -5.07 -5.17 8.06
C ILE A 91 -4.61 -6.59 8.38
N GLU A 92 -5.26 -7.56 7.74
CA GLU A 92 -4.85 -8.96 7.77
C GLU A 92 -4.00 -9.34 6.56
N VAL A 93 -3.34 -10.50 6.63
CA VAL A 93 -2.51 -11.01 5.51
C VAL A 93 -3.30 -11.09 4.21
N GLY A 94 -4.57 -11.53 4.28
CA GLY A 94 -5.45 -11.58 3.13
C GLY A 94 -5.70 -10.21 2.51
N ASP A 95 -5.76 -9.15 3.31
CA ASP A 95 -5.91 -7.79 2.80
C ASP A 95 -4.66 -7.32 2.05
N ILE A 96 -3.46 -7.71 2.49
CA ILE A 96 -2.22 -7.38 1.77
C ILE A 96 -2.24 -8.03 0.37
N LEU A 97 -2.65 -9.29 0.27
CA LEU A 97 -2.78 -9.99 -1.03
C LEU A 97 -3.83 -9.34 -1.92
N VAL A 98 -5.00 -9.00 -1.38
CA VAL A 98 -6.04 -8.27 -2.13
C VAL A 98 -5.52 -6.91 -2.60
N LEU A 99 -4.76 -6.21 -1.76
CA LEU A 99 -4.17 -4.92 -2.11
C LEU A 99 -3.21 -5.05 -3.30
N MET A 100 -2.37 -6.09 -3.34
CA MET A 100 -1.51 -6.39 -4.50
C MET A 100 -2.32 -6.65 -5.78
N PHE A 101 -3.40 -7.42 -5.70
CA PHE A 101 -4.26 -7.65 -6.86
C PHE A 101 -4.91 -6.37 -7.38
N LEU A 102 -5.39 -5.50 -6.49
CA LEU A 102 -5.99 -4.21 -6.89
C LEU A 102 -4.95 -3.24 -7.45
N MET A 103 -3.73 -3.25 -6.91
CA MET A 103 -2.60 -2.52 -7.46
C MET A 103 -2.28 -3.00 -8.88
N SER A 104 -2.24 -4.32 -9.10
CA SER A 104 -2.02 -4.93 -10.43
C SER A 104 -3.12 -4.55 -11.42
N ALA A 105 -4.39 -4.66 -11.02
CA ALA A 105 -5.54 -4.32 -11.86
C ALA A 105 -5.57 -2.83 -12.28
N THR A 106 -4.88 -1.97 -11.54
CA THR A 106 -4.70 -0.57 -11.92
C THR A 106 -3.90 -0.44 -13.22
N PHE A 107 -2.92 -1.32 -13.46
CA PHE A 107 -2.14 -1.31 -14.71
C PHE A 107 -2.92 -1.84 -15.90
N ASP A 108 -3.75 -2.86 -15.71
CA ASP A 108 -4.63 -3.37 -16.77
C ASP A 108 -5.55 -2.24 -17.29
N ALA A 109 -6.07 -1.42 -16.39
CA ALA A 109 -6.88 -0.26 -16.76
C ALA A 109 -6.09 0.81 -17.54
N ILE A 110 -4.81 1.00 -17.22
CA ILE A 110 -3.92 1.94 -17.94
C ILE A 110 -3.64 1.42 -19.35
N ASP A 111 -3.27 0.15 -19.50
CA ASP A 111 -2.99 -0.46 -20.81
C ASP A 111 -4.22 -0.41 -21.73
N ILE A 112 -5.41 -0.68 -21.19
CA ILE A 112 -6.66 -0.52 -21.94
C ILE A 112 -6.87 0.93 -22.38
N ALA A 113 -6.67 1.91 -21.48
CA ALA A 113 -6.85 3.33 -21.80
C ALA A 113 -5.87 3.82 -22.87
N ASP A 114 -4.61 3.37 -22.83
CA ASP A 114 -3.60 3.72 -23.82
C ASP A 114 -3.91 3.10 -25.19
N LYS A 115 -4.37 1.83 -25.23
CA LYS A 115 -4.86 1.19 -26.46
C LYS A 115 -6.03 1.94 -27.09
N LEU A 116 -6.96 2.44 -26.29
CA LEU A 116 -8.11 3.22 -26.77
C LEU A 116 -7.75 4.62 -27.27
N ARG A 117 -6.63 5.21 -26.83
CA ARG A 117 -6.14 6.52 -27.30
C ARG A 117 -5.33 6.44 -28.59
N GLY A 118 -4.87 5.24 -28.96
CA GLY A 118 -4.17 4.96 -30.22
C GLY A 118 -5.08 4.53 -31.37
N LEU A 119 -6.40 4.49 -31.15
CA LEU A 119 -7.47 4.26 -32.13
C LEU A 119 -8.28 5.55 -32.32
#